data_AF-A0A2D6PVS6-F1
#
_entry.id   AF-A0A2D6PVS6-F1
#
_cell.length_a   1.000
_cell.length_b   1.000
_cell.length_c   1.000
_cell.angle_alpha   90.00
_cell.angle_beta   90.00
_cell.angle_gamma   90.00
#
_symmetry.space_group_name_H-M   'P 1'
#
loop_
_entity.id
_entity.type
_entity.pdbx_description
1 polymer ?
#
loop_
_entity_poly.entity_id
_entity_poly.type
_entity_poly.pdbx_seq_one_letter_code
_entity_poly.pdbx_strand_id
1 'polypeptide(L)'
;ADKAAAERKATAEKAAAEQRAAAEKAAADKAVAEQKAAAKKAEDQARAAATEKPAPKTAPAKGPAQEEILSPGDEEESEASTIFAGNVGEVLEKHGEKGLAELAEFKVARPRLLIASEAILEMVFIATPVFLVGRSEKKEKGVHCRLTHDAVSSVHARILFQKRRFYIEDQGSRNGTFLGHELLPPEQPRELASNTHVRFGTVDALWVTDTDATGTPISPQKYEDALEILKGDGAISALVAKTARGDAKEKAIHPGESLLLMGRITVAQWCDAMARAPFLNVIREKQGAQSGSRGLLVLMVVIGLAAAAWYFRRQLGIDL
;
A
#
# COMPACT_ATOMS: atom_id res chain seq x y z
N ALA A 1 20.53 -33.25 -47.46
CA ALA A 1 21.36 -32.08 -47.12
C ALA A 1 20.62 -31.12 -46.18
N ASP A 2 19.31 -30.93 -46.34
CA ASP A 2 18.56 -29.87 -45.64
C ASP A 2 18.35 -30.08 -44.14
N LYS A 3 18.19 -31.33 -43.68
CA LYS A 3 18.00 -31.62 -42.24
C LYS A 3 19.24 -31.28 -41.41
N ALA A 4 20.43 -31.58 -41.92
CA ALA A 4 21.69 -31.28 -41.25
C ALA A 4 21.99 -29.77 -41.20
N ALA A 5 21.51 -29.00 -42.20
CA ALA A 5 21.64 -27.55 -42.21
C ALA A 5 20.70 -26.89 -41.19
N ALA A 6 19.46 -27.39 -41.06
CA ALA A 6 18.51 -26.92 -40.06
C ALA A 6 18.97 -27.20 -38.62
N GLU A 7 19.52 -28.39 -38.35
CA GLU A 7 20.03 -28.75 -37.03
C GLU A 7 21.25 -27.90 -36.62
N ARG A 8 22.14 -27.57 -37.56
CA ARG A 8 23.27 -26.65 -37.33
C ARG A 8 22.83 -25.22 -37.06
N LYS A 9 21.78 -24.75 -37.75
CA LYS A 9 21.22 -23.41 -37.52
C LYS A 9 20.58 -23.31 -36.13
N ALA A 10 19.80 -24.31 -35.73
CA ALA A 10 19.17 -24.35 -34.42
C ALA A 10 20.18 -24.43 -33.26
N THR A 11 21.27 -25.18 -33.42
CA THR A 11 22.36 -25.24 -32.43
C THR A 11 23.12 -23.92 -32.34
N ALA A 12 23.38 -23.26 -33.47
CA ALA A 12 24.01 -21.93 -33.48
C ALA A 12 23.15 -20.85 -32.81
N GLU A 13 21.83 -20.85 -33.06
CA GLU A 13 20.89 -19.91 -32.43
C GLU A 13 20.80 -20.13 -30.92
N LYS A 14 20.77 -21.39 -30.47
CA LYS A 14 20.78 -21.73 -29.03
C LYS A 14 22.07 -21.26 -28.35
N ALA A 15 23.22 -21.49 -28.96
CA ALA A 15 24.51 -21.05 -28.42
C ALA A 15 24.61 -19.51 -28.35
N ALA A 16 24.08 -18.81 -29.34
CA ALA A 16 24.03 -17.35 -29.34
C ALA A 16 23.10 -16.78 -28.25
N ALA A 17 21.96 -17.44 -27.99
CA ALA A 17 21.06 -17.06 -26.91
C ALA A 17 21.69 -17.26 -25.52
N GLU A 18 22.38 -18.40 -25.31
CA GLU A 18 23.09 -18.67 -24.05
C GLU A 18 24.23 -17.67 -23.81
N GLN A 19 24.99 -17.30 -24.85
CA GLN A 19 26.03 -16.27 -24.74
C GLN A 19 25.48 -14.88 -24.39
N ARG A 20 24.32 -14.50 -24.96
CA ARG A 20 23.66 -13.23 -24.63
C ARG A 20 23.18 -13.20 -23.17
N ALA A 21 22.55 -14.29 -22.71
CA ALA A 21 22.11 -14.41 -21.32
C ALA A 21 23.29 -14.35 -20.33
N ALA A 22 24.42 -14.99 -20.67
CA ALA A 22 25.63 -14.93 -19.86
C ALA A 22 26.24 -13.52 -19.81
N ALA A 23 26.24 -12.80 -20.94
CA ALA A 23 26.75 -11.42 -21.01
C ALA A 23 25.86 -10.44 -20.21
N GLU A 24 24.54 -10.60 -20.27
CA GLU A 24 23.59 -9.78 -19.52
C GLU A 24 23.73 -9.99 -18.01
N LYS A 25 23.88 -11.25 -17.57
CA LYS A 25 24.15 -11.56 -16.16
C LYS A 25 25.47 -10.95 -15.68
N ALA A 26 26.53 -11.04 -16.47
CA ALA A 26 27.83 -10.44 -16.12
C ALA A 26 27.77 -8.91 -16.04
N ALA A 27 26.97 -8.26 -16.91
CA ALA A 27 26.75 -6.82 -16.85
C ALA A 27 25.96 -6.41 -15.59
N ALA A 28 24.93 -7.18 -15.20
CA ALA A 28 24.17 -6.95 -13.99
C ALA A 28 25.03 -7.10 -12.72
N ASP A 29 25.85 -8.16 -12.64
CA ASP A 29 26.75 -8.39 -11.50
C ASP A 29 27.79 -7.26 -11.35
N LYS A 30 28.30 -6.74 -12.48
CA LYS A 30 29.22 -5.59 -12.50
C LYS A 30 28.53 -4.31 -12.03
N ALA A 31 27.30 -4.03 -12.47
CA ALA A 31 26.54 -2.86 -12.04
C ALA A 31 26.25 -2.87 -10.53
N VAL A 32 25.92 -4.03 -9.96
CA VAL A 32 25.71 -4.21 -8.52
C VAL A 32 27.01 -3.98 -7.73
N ALA A 33 28.15 -4.43 -8.25
CA ALA A 33 29.45 -4.19 -7.62
C ALA A 33 29.83 -2.69 -7.62
N GLU A 34 29.59 -1.99 -8.73
CA GLU A 34 29.84 -0.54 -8.83
C GLU A 34 28.94 0.27 -7.90
N GLN A 35 27.66 -0.08 -7.77
CA GLN A 35 26.74 0.57 -6.83
C GLN A 35 27.18 0.36 -5.36
N LYS A 36 27.60 -0.85 -4.99
CA LYS A 36 28.12 -1.13 -3.63
C LYS A 36 29.40 -0.35 -3.33
N ALA A 37 30.29 -0.20 -4.32
CA ALA A 37 31.51 0.60 -4.16
C ALA A 37 31.19 2.11 -4.01
N ALA A 38 30.21 2.62 -4.75
CA ALA A 38 29.76 4.01 -4.63
C ALA A 38 29.10 4.30 -3.27
N ALA A 39 28.25 3.38 -2.79
CA ALA A 39 27.60 3.51 -1.48
C ALA A 39 28.62 3.55 -0.32
N LYS A 40 29.62 2.66 -0.34
CA LYS A 40 30.68 2.64 0.67
C LYS A 40 31.50 3.94 0.68
N LYS A 41 31.80 4.50 -0.50
CA LYS A 41 32.52 5.78 -0.63
C LYS A 41 31.71 6.96 -0.09
N ALA A 42 30.39 6.95 -0.26
CA ALA A 42 29.51 7.97 0.29
C ALA A 42 29.42 7.88 1.82
N GLU A 43 29.39 6.67 2.37
CA GLU A 43 29.38 6.42 3.81
C GLU A 43 30.68 6.89 4.48
N ASP A 44 31.84 6.59 3.88
CA ASP A 44 33.15 7.04 4.37
C ASP A 44 33.28 8.58 4.32
N GLN A 45 32.69 9.24 3.32
CA GLN A 45 32.67 10.70 3.22
C GLN A 45 31.74 11.36 4.25
N ALA A 46 30.58 10.76 4.53
CA ALA A 46 29.65 11.24 5.56
C ALA A 46 30.27 11.11 6.97
N ARG A 47 31.04 10.04 7.21
CA ARG A 47 31.73 9.82 8.48
C ARG A 47 32.87 10.81 8.73
N ALA A 48 33.56 11.25 7.68
CA ALA A 48 34.62 12.27 7.78
C ALA A 48 34.08 13.69 8.05
N ALA A 49 32.85 14.00 7.63
CA ALA A 49 32.23 15.32 7.85
C ALA A 49 31.68 15.52 9.28
N ALA A 50 31.52 14.45 10.07
CA ALA A 50 30.89 14.49 11.40
C ALA A 50 31.85 14.81 12.56
N THR A 51 33.12 15.17 12.31
CA THR A 51 34.14 15.36 13.35
C THR A 51 34.48 16.82 13.71
N GLU A 52 33.84 17.84 13.12
CA GLU A 52 34.02 19.24 13.54
C GLU A 52 32.79 19.78 14.27
N LYS A 53 32.89 19.93 15.59
CA LYS A 53 31.89 20.57 16.46
C LYS A 53 32.53 21.78 17.15
N PRO A 54 31.94 23.00 17.11
CA PRO A 54 32.34 24.08 18.00
C PRO A 54 31.56 24.03 19.33
N ALA A 55 32.24 24.45 20.39
CA ALA A 55 31.83 24.36 21.81
C ALA A 55 30.69 25.33 22.20
N PRO A 56 29.90 25.03 23.26
CA PRO A 56 28.87 25.92 23.77
C PRO A 56 29.40 26.84 24.89
N LYS A 57 28.95 28.11 24.88
CA LYS A 57 29.16 29.09 25.96
C LYS A 57 28.06 28.98 27.02
N THR A 58 28.47 29.22 28.25
CA THR A 58 27.79 29.04 29.54
C THR A 58 27.01 30.27 30.05
N ALA A 59 26.08 29.96 30.97
CA ALA A 59 25.62 30.72 32.17
C ALA A 59 24.40 31.69 32.03
N PRO A 60 23.69 32.03 33.13
CA PRO A 60 23.45 31.31 34.41
C PRO A 60 21.97 31.33 34.92
N ALA A 61 21.76 30.63 36.03
CA ALA A 61 20.51 30.34 36.75
C ALA A 61 19.92 31.48 37.61
N LYS A 62 18.62 31.34 37.98
CA LYS A 62 18.06 31.84 39.26
C LYS A 62 16.72 31.17 39.67
N GLY A 63 16.76 30.40 40.76
CA GLY A 63 15.89 30.46 41.97
C GLY A 63 14.39 30.07 41.92
N PRO A 64 13.80 29.65 43.07
CA PRO A 64 12.81 28.55 43.13
C PRO A 64 11.46 28.89 43.81
N ALA A 65 10.62 27.84 43.97
CA ALA A 65 9.37 27.70 44.75
C ALA A 65 8.07 28.04 43.95
N GLN A 66 6.93 27.35 44.08
CA GLN A 66 6.36 26.59 45.20
C GLN A 66 5.51 25.38 44.72
N GLU A 67 5.45 24.36 45.56
CA GLU A 67 4.42 23.30 45.56
C GLU A 67 3.07 23.89 45.97
N GLU A 68 2.00 23.55 45.24
CA GLU A 68 0.65 23.59 45.78
C GLU A 68 -0.13 22.35 45.34
N ILE A 69 -0.73 21.71 46.33
CA ILE A 69 -1.44 20.45 46.31
C ILE A 69 -2.90 20.72 45.91
N LEU A 70 -3.48 19.92 45.01
CA LEU A 70 -4.92 19.69 44.98
C LEU A 70 -5.23 18.29 44.42
N SER A 71 -6.19 17.67 45.09
CA SER A 71 -6.57 16.25 45.08
C SER A 71 -7.49 15.86 43.91
N PRO A 72 -7.86 14.56 43.77
CA PRO A 72 -8.25 13.93 42.52
C PRO A 72 -9.75 14.05 42.21
N GLY A 73 -10.09 13.99 40.92
CA GLY A 73 -11.46 13.90 40.44
C GLY A 73 -11.50 13.66 38.94
N ASP A 74 -11.80 12.41 38.59
CA ASP A 74 -12.64 11.94 37.48
C ASP A 74 -12.26 12.20 36.01
N GLU A 75 -12.46 11.13 35.23
CA GLU A 75 -12.63 11.05 33.77
C GLU A 75 -11.34 10.87 32.92
N GLU A 76 -10.89 9.60 32.83
CA GLU A 76 -10.21 9.08 31.65
C GLU A 76 -11.16 9.12 30.44
N GLU A 77 -11.32 10.30 29.83
CA GLU A 77 -11.74 10.38 28.43
C GLU A 77 -10.52 10.10 27.54
N SER A 78 -10.66 9.04 26.74
CA SER A 78 -9.66 8.56 25.80
C SER A 78 -9.04 9.66 24.93
N GLU A 79 -7.72 9.74 24.93
CA GLU A 79 -6.88 10.70 24.17
C GLU A 79 -7.04 10.63 22.63
N ALA A 80 -7.98 9.83 22.11
CA ALA A 80 -8.31 9.76 20.68
C ALA A 80 -9.24 10.89 20.19
N SER A 81 -9.86 11.65 21.10
CA SER A 81 -10.87 12.69 20.76
C SER A 81 -10.24 14.07 20.46
N THR A 82 -9.06 14.37 21.00
CA THR A 82 -8.57 15.76 21.11
C THR A 82 -7.75 16.27 19.91
N ILE A 83 -7.56 15.47 18.85
CA ILE A 83 -6.80 15.90 17.64
C ILE A 83 -7.69 16.62 16.60
N PHE A 84 -9.02 16.67 16.79
CA PHE A 84 -9.98 17.01 15.72
C PHE A 84 -10.53 18.45 15.70
N ALA A 85 -10.01 19.39 16.50
CA ALA A 85 -10.59 20.73 16.66
C ALA A 85 -10.05 21.83 15.71
N GLY A 86 -9.00 21.56 14.92
CA GLY A 86 -8.43 22.58 14.02
C GLY A 86 -9.16 22.66 12.68
N ASN A 87 -9.82 23.80 12.40
CA ASN A 87 -10.40 24.25 11.11
C ASN A 87 -11.90 24.07 10.84
N VAL A 88 -12.73 23.71 11.83
CA VAL A 88 -14.19 23.75 11.62
C VAL A 88 -14.71 25.18 11.40
N GLY A 89 -14.11 26.18 12.06
CA GLY A 89 -14.51 27.59 11.97
C GLY A 89 -14.32 28.24 10.60
N GLU A 90 -13.18 28.02 9.95
CA GLU A 90 -12.86 28.69 8.67
C GLU A 90 -13.71 28.18 7.49
N VAL A 91 -14.09 26.89 7.52
CA VAL A 91 -14.96 26.27 6.50
C VAL A 91 -16.41 26.74 6.65
N LEU A 92 -16.89 26.90 7.89
CA LEU A 92 -18.22 27.41 8.20
C LEU A 92 -18.42 28.86 7.76
N GLU A 93 -17.43 29.73 7.99
CA GLU A 93 -17.51 31.15 7.63
C GLU A 93 -17.58 31.40 6.12
N LYS A 94 -16.95 30.54 5.30
CA LYS A 94 -16.92 30.71 3.83
C LYS A 94 -18.07 30.04 3.09
N HIS A 95 -18.60 28.92 3.59
CA HIS A 95 -19.46 28.03 2.77
C HIS A 95 -20.80 27.62 3.40
N GLY A 96 -21.11 28.03 4.64
CA GLY A 96 -22.41 27.77 5.27
C GLY A 96 -22.77 26.29 5.35
N GLU A 97 -24.05 25.94 5.15
CA GLU A 97 -24.56 24.55 5.21
C GLU A 97 -23.85 23.58 4.24
N LYS A 98 -23.40 24.08 3.08
CA LYS A 98 -22.67 23.27 2.10
C LYS A 98 -21.30 22.84 2.63
N GLY A 99 -20.64 23.69 3.41
CA GLY A 99 -19.37 23.36 4.05
C GLY A 99 -19.52 22.29 5.14
N LEU A 100 -20.66 22.26 5.84
CA LEU A 100 -20.94 21.28 6.88
C LEU A 100 -21.15 19.87 6.29
N ALA A 101 -21.91 19.78 5.19
CA ALA A 101 -22.13 18.52 4.49
C ALA A 101 -20.82 17.95 3.91
N GLU A 102 -20.01 18.79 3.28
CA GLU A 102 -18.71 18.37 2.73
C GLU A 102 -17.75 17.90 3.84
N LEU A 103 -17.76 18.56 4.99
CA LEU A 103 -16.96 18.14 6.14
C LEU A 103 -17.46 16.80 6.74
N ALA A 104 -18.78 16.56 6.75
CA ALA A 104 -19.34 15.28 7.17
C ALA A 104 -18.93 14.16 6.21
N GLU A 105 -19.01 14.40 4.89
CA GLU A 105 -18.58 13.44 3.86
C GLU A 105 -17.07 13.13 3.96
N PHE A 106 -16.25 14.15 4.19
CA PHE A 106 -14.82 13.99 4.45
C PHE A 106 -14.55 13.09 5.66
N LYS A 107 -15.26 13.30 6.77
CA LYS A 107 -15.11 12.49 7.99
C LYS A 107 -15.53 11.04 7.76
N VAL A 108 -16.65 10.82 7.08
CA VAL A 108 -17.14 9.47 6.75
C VAL A 108 -16.15 8.71 5.86
N ALA A 109 -15.44 9.39 4.96
CA ALA A 109 -14.43 8.76 4.11
C ALA A 109 -13.21 8.22 4.88
N ARG A 110 -12.99 8.65 6.14
CA ARG A 110 -11.85 8.28 7.01
C ARG A 110 -10.50 8.24 6.26
N PRO A 111 -10.13 9.33 5.55
CA PRO A 111 -8.92 9.39 4.75
C PRO A 111 -7.65 9.25 5.58
N ARG A 112 -6.71 8.45 5.09
CA ARG A 112 -5.42 8.23 5.75
C ARG A 112 -4.33 7.84 4.76
N LEU A 113 -3.10 8.20 5.11
CA LEU A 113 -1.88 7.77 4.44
C LEU A 113 -1.16 6.76 5.33
N LEU A 114 -0.80 5.61 4.77
CA LEU A 114 0.15 4.71 5.40
C LEU A 114 1.52 4.96 4.80
N ILE A 115 2.36 5.67 5.52
CA ILE A 115 3.75 5.94 5.14
C ILE A 115 4.55 4.67 5.37
N ALA A 116 5.19 4.16 4.32
CA ALA A 116 6.03 2.99 4.36
C ALA A 116 7.37 3.33 3.71
N SER A 117 8.37 3.59 4.53
CA SER A 117 9.77 3.81 4.12
C SER A 117 10.67 2.88 4.92
N GLU A 118 11.95 2.78 4.55
CA GLU A 118 12.92 1.95 5.27
C GLU A 118 13.02 2.32 6.77
N ALA A 119 12.79 3.59 7.12
CA ALA A 119 12.93 4.09 8.49
C ALA A 119 11.60 4.24 9.23
N ILE A 120 10.46 4.28 8.51
CA ILE A 120 9.17 4.70 9.08
C ILE A 120 8.06 3.84 8.48
N LEU A 121 7.28 3.23 9.36
CA LEU A 121 5.99 2.62 9.05
C LEU A 121 4.95 3.26 9.96
N GLU A 122 4.20 4.21 9.43
CA GLU A 122 3.29 5.05 10.23
C GLU A 122 1.98 5.29 9.47
N MET A 123 0.88 5.34 10.23
CA MET A 123 -0.41 5.76 9.71
C MET A 123 -0.68 7.21 10.10
N VAL A 124 -0.97 8.04 9.10
CA VAL A 124 -1.30 9.46 9.30
C VAL A 124 -2.72 9.71 8.81
N PHE A 125 -3.60 10.06 9.75
CA PHE A 125 -4.97 10.48 9.42
C PHE A 125 -4.98 11.87 8.78
N ILE A 126 -5.79 12.02 7.74
CA ILE A 126 -6.01 13.33 7.12
C ILE A 126 -7.12 14.02 7.92
N ALA A 127 -6.73 14.96 8.78
CA ALA A 127 -7.65 15.62 9.70
C ALA A 127 -8.43 16.78 9.06
N THR A 128 -7.93 17.34 7.96
CA THR A 128 -8.46 18.55 7.32
C THR A 128 -8.71 18.33 5.82
N PRO A 129 -9.74 18.98 5.21
CA PRO A 129 -10.00 18.89 3.77
C PRO A 129 -8.85 19.38 2.90
N VAL A 130 -8.05 20.32 3.40
CA VAL A 130 -6.77 20.72 2.79
C VAL A 130 -5.66 20.25 3.68
N PHE A 131 -4.84 19.33 3.17
CA PHE A 131 -3.79 18.69 3.93
C PHE A 131 -2.45 18.81 3.20
N LEU A 132 -1.40 19.13 3.94
CA LEU A 132 -0.08 19.45 3.38
C LEU A 132 0.92 18.44 3.89
N VAL A 133 1.71 17.89 2.97
CA VAL A 133 2.75 16.92 3.25
C VAL A 133 4.11 17.55 2.95
N GLY A 134 5.10 17.41 3.82
CA GLY A 134 6.46 17.85 3.51
C GLY A 134 7.51 17.76 4.62
N ARG A 135 8.67 18.35 4.31
CA ARG A 135 9.87 18.63 5.13
C ARG A 135 9.64 19.42 6.41
N SER A 136 8.88 20.50 6.25
CA SER A 136 9.02 21.73 7.04
C SER A 136 8.66 21.56 8.51
N GLU A 137 9.48 22.12 9.41
CA GLU A 137 9.16 22.32 10.84
C GLU A 137 8.59 23.70 11.12
N LYS A 138 8.69 24.64 10.16
CA LYS A 138 8.40 26.04 10.40
C LYS A 138 6.90 26.26 10.51
N LYS A 139 6.43 26.88 11.59
CA LYS A 139 5.01 27.24 11.80
C LYS A 139 4.41 28.05 10.64
N GLU A 140 5.18 28.96 10.04
CA GLU A 140 4.73 29.82 8.92
C GLU A 140 4.56 29.06 7.58
N LYS A 141 5.24 27.93 7.43
CA LYS A 141 5.08 26.97 6.31
C LYS A 141 4.80 25.60 6.90
N GLY A 142 3.87 25.56 7.85
CA GLY A 142 3.51 24.34 8.57
C GLY A 142 2.94 23.32 7.59
N VAL A 143 3.45 22.10 7.67
CA VAL A 143 2.83 20.95 7.00
C VAL A 143 2.03 20.17 8.03
N HIS A 144 0.95 19.54 7.58
CA HIS A 144 0.10 18.73 8.44
C HIS A 144 0.71 17.35 8.68
N CYS A 145 1.34 16.77 7.65
CA CYS A 145 2.16 15.56 7.75
C CYS A 145 3.62 15.90 7.49
N ARG A 146 4.45 15.69 8.50
CA ARG A 146 5.87 15.94 8.44
C ARG A 146 6.63 14.66 8.16
N LEU A 147 7.30 14.60 7.02
CA LEU A 147 8.13 13.47 6.61
C LEU A 147 9.60 13.86 6.65
N THR A 148 10.32 13.52 7.73
CA THR A 148 11.73 13.88 7.94
C THR A 148 12.67 13.07 7.05
N HIS A 149 12.58 13.29 5.74
CA HIS A 149 13.35 12.57 4.73
C HIS A 149 13.89 13.55 3.68
N ASP A 150 15.15 13.42 3.29
CA ASP A 150 15.81 14.38 2.39
C ASP A 150 15.24 14.40 0.98
N ALA A 151 14.63 13.30 0.56
CA ALA A 151 13.89 13.27 -0.70
C ALA A 151 12.60 14.10 -0.68
N VAL A 152 12.15 14.58 0.49
CA VAL A 152 10.90 15.31 0.66
C VAL A 152 11.15 16.83 0.78
N SER A 153 10.57 17.61 -0.13
CA SER A 153 10.63 19.07 -0.12
C SER A 153 9.91 19.68 1.08
N SER A 154 10.24 20.92 1.47
CA SER A 154 9.66 21.59 2.65
C SER A 154 8.14 21.60 2.66
N VAL A 155 7.55 21.93 1.51
CA VAL A 155 6.14 21.71 1.18
C VAL A 155 6.20 20.89 -0.11
N HIS A 156 5.77 19.64 -0.05
CA HIS A 156 5.99 18.66 -1.11
C HIS A 156 4.73 18.47 -1.95
N ALA A 157 3.63 18.17 -1.29
CA ALA A 157 2.36 17.91 -1.93
C ALA A 157 1.21 18.42 -1.08
N ARG A 158 0.09 18.69 -1.75
CA ARG A 158 -1.17 19.08 -1.14
C ARG A 158 -2.23 18.06 -1.51
N ILE A 159 -2.95 17.56 -0.51
CA ILE A 159 -4.16 16.75 -0.68
C ILE A 159 -5.35 17.66 -0.44
N LEU A 160 -6.34 17.58 -1.34
CA LEU A 160 -7.54 18.40 -1.36
C LEU A 160 -8.76 17.48 -1.40
N PHE A 161 -9.72 17.72 -0.53
CA PHE A 161 -11.04 17.15 -0.63
C PHE A 161 -11.99 18.19 -1.21
N GLN A 162 -12.62 17.86 -2.34
CA GLN A 162 -13.61 18.72 -2.97
C GLN A 162 -14.67 17.86 -3.66
N LYS A 163 -15.95 18.21 -3.47
CA LYS A 163 -17.08 17.53 -4.16
C LYS A 163 -17.00 16.01 -4.02
N ARG A 164 -16.76 15.52 -2.79
CA ARG A 164 -16.67 14.09 -2.43
C ARG A 164 -15.48 13.32 -2.99
N ARG A 165 -14.52 14.01 -3.61
CA ARG A 165 -13.34 13.39 -4.20
C ARG A 165 -12.09 13.96 -3.58
N PHE A 166 -11.07 13.11 -3.52
CA PHE A 166 -9.74 13.50 -3.11
C PHE A 166 -8.89 13.78 -4.35
N TYR A 167 -8.08 14.82 -4.24
CA TYR A 167 -7.10 15.19 -5.24
C TYR A 167 -5.77 15.37 -4.54
N ILE A 168 -4.70 15.18 -5.29
CA ILE A 168 -3.34 15.44 -4.87
C ILE A 168 -2.64 16.29 -5.91
N GLU A 169 -1.82 17.20 -5.43
CA GLU A 169 -1.13 18.18 -6.24
C GLU A 169 0.30 18.32 -5.74
N ASP A 170 1.27 18.10 -6.63
CA ASP A 170 2.67 18.36 -6.34
C ASP A 170 2.90 19.87 -6.22
N GLN A 171 3.57 20.32 -5.15
CA GLN A 171 3.80 21.74 -4.87
C GLN A 171 5.16 22.23 -5.41
N GLY A 172 5.57 21.73 -6.57
CA GLY A 172 6.88 22.03 -7.17
C GLY A 172 8.01 21.33 -6.44
N SER A 173 7.80 20.07 -6.05
CA SER A 173 8.77 19.32 -5.28
C SER A 173 10.01 18.95 -6.11
N ARG A 174 11.18 18.92 -5.47
CA ARG A 174 12.45 18.64 -6.15
C ARG A 174 12.51 17.25 -6.78
N ASN A 175 11.93 16.25 -6.11
CA ASN A 175 12.02 14.84 -6.52
C ASN A 175 10.70 14.31 -7.07
N GLY A 176 9.68 15.16 -7.18
CA GLY A 176 8.37 14.81 -7.71
C GLY A 176 7.48 14.03 -6.74
N THR A 177 6.18 14.14 -7.00
CA THR A 177 5.14 13.28 -6.44
C THR A 177 4.68 12.29 -7.51
N PHE A 178 4.54 11.02 -7.16
CA PHE A 178 4.09 9.97 -8.07
C PHE A 178 2.78 9.34 -7.60
N LEU A 179 1.92 8.99 -8.56
CA LEU A 179 0.77 8.11 -8.37
C LEU A 179 0.99 6.82 -9.15
N GLY A 180 1.27 5.73 -8.44
CA GLY A 180 1.82 4.50 -9.01
C GLY A 180 3.12 4.81 -9.75
N HIS A 181 3.09 4.63 -11.07
CA HIS A 181 4.24 4.90 -11.95
C HIS A 181 4.19 6.28 -12.62
N GLU A 182 3.12 7.05 -12.45
CA GLU A 182 2.93 8.35 -13.10
C GLU A 182 3.53 9.47 -12.24
N LEU A 183 4.47 10.24 -12.81
CA LEU A 183 4.94 11.49 -12.21
C LEU A 183 3.90 12.59 -12.41
N LEU A 184 3.49 13.24 -11.32
CA LEU A 184 2.54 14.34 -11.39
C LEU A 184 3.21 15.62 -11.89
N PRO A 185 2.59 16.35 -12.84
CA PRO A 185 3.00 17.70 -13.14
C PRO A 185 2.80 18.60 -11.91
N PRO A 186 3.73 19.56 -11.66
CA PRO A 186 3.57 20.53 -10.58
C PRO A 186 2.29 21.35 -10.72
N GLU A 187 1.66 21.65 -9.58
CA GLU A 187 0.50 22.55 -9.45
C GLU A 187 -0.73 22.12 -10.27
N GLN A 188 -0.78 20.85 -10.68
CA GLN A 188 -1.91 20.28 -11.41
C GLN A 188 -2.56 19.18 -10.56
N PRO A 189 -3.76 19.43 -10.01
CA PRO A 189 -4.48 18.45 -9.22
C PRO A 189 -4.77 17.18 -10.02
N ARG A 190 -4.51 16.03 -9.43
CA ARG A 190 -4.87 14.71 -9.95
C ARG A 190 -5.74 13.98 -8.96
N GLU A 191 -6.75 13.28 -9.48
CA GLU A 191 -7.67 12.52 -8.64
C GLU A 191 -6.92 11.40 -7.90
N LEU A 192 -7.18 11.29 -6.60
CA LEU A 192 -6.57 10.34 -5.69
C LEU A 192 -7.61 9.31 -5.24
N ALA A 193 -7.72 8.22 -5.98
CA ALA A 193 -8.62 7.12 -5.65
C ALA A 193 -8.08 6.26 -4.50
N SER A 194 -8.97 5.66 -3.69
CA SER A 194 -8.59 4.70 -2.65
C SER A 194 -7.71 3.58 -3.22
N ASN A 195 -6.80 3.05 -2.39
CA ASN A 195 -5.83 2.00 -2.76
C ASN A 195 -4.76 2.44 -3.77
N THR A 196 -4.49 3.74 -3.86
CA THR A 196 -3.45 4.26 -4.76
C THR A 196 -2.10 4.30 -4.05
N HIS A 197 -1.07 3.83 -4.73
CA HIS A 197 0.32 4.01 -4.33
C HIS A 197 0.72 5.46 -4.58
N VAL A 198 1.03 6.20 -3.51
CA VAL A 198 1.55 7.56 -3.57
C VAL A 198 3.02 7.54 -3.21
N ARG A 199 3.86 8.27 -3.93
CA ARG A 199 5.27 8.41 -3.58
C ARG A 199 5.67 9.88 -3.51
N PHE A 200 6.27 10.28 -2.39
CA PHE A 200 6.82 11.63 -2.19
C PHE A 200 8.35 11.56 -2.29
N GLY A 201 8.89 11.84 -3.48
CA GLY A 201 10.28 11.53 -3.80
C GLY A 201 10.54 10.01 -3.74
N THR A 202 11.21 9.55 -2.69
CA THR A 202 11.50 8.12 -2.45
C THR A 202 10.69 7.51 -1.30
N VAL A 203 9.80 8.28 -0.67
CA VAL A 203 8.98 7.79 0.44
C VAL A 203 7.68 7.22 -0.12
N ASP A 204 7.48 5.93 0.03
CA ASP A 204 6.25 5.25 -0.40
C ASP A 204 5.14 5.45 0.63
N ALA A 205 3.91 5.55 0.12
CA ALA A 205 2.72 5.63 0.93
C ALA A 205 1.53 4.95 0.24
N LEU A 206 0.66 4.31 1.03
CA LEU A 206 -0.64 3.85 0.55
C LEU A 206 -1.71 4.88 0.92
N TRP A 207 -2.47 5.34 -0.06
CA TRP A 207 -3.67 6.13 0.18
C TRP A 207 -4.88 5.21 0.42
N VAL A 208 -5.61 5.45 1.52
CA VAL A 208 -6.79 4.67 1.88
C VAL A 208 -7.95 5.59 2.27
N THR A 209 -9.13 5.27 1.74
CA THR A 209 -10.43 5.77 2.21
C THR A 209 -11.37 4.58 2.40
N ASP A 210 -12.31 4.72 3.33
CA ASP A 210 -13.33 3.70 3.61
C ASP A 210 -14.55 3.85 2.68
N THR A 211 -14.62 4.92 1.89
CA THR A 211 -15.65 5.16 0.87
C THR A 211 -15.06 5.25 -0.52
N ASP A 212 -15.86 4.92 -1.53
CA ASP A 212 -15.54 5.16 -2.93
C ASP A 212 -15.79 6.62 -3.35
N ALA A 213 -15.57 6.92 -4.64
CA ALA A 213 -15.76 8.25 -5.21
C ALA A 213 -17.24 8.72 -5.26
N THR A 214 -18.18 7.82 -4.95
CA THR A 214 -19.61 8.13 -4.80
C THR A 214 -19.99 8.28 -3.32
N GLY A 215 -19.03 8.19 -2.41
CA GLY A 215 -19.19 8.22 -0.96
C GLY A 215 -19.89 6.99 -0.40
N THR A 216 -19.96 5.89 -1.15
CA THR A 216 -20.49 4.62 -0.66
C THR A 216 -19.39 3.86 0.09
N PRO A 217 -19.69 3.28 1.27
CA PRO A 217 -18.73 2.46 2.01
C PRO A 217 -18.21 1.30 1.16
N ILE A 218 -16.89 1.11 1.18
CA ILE A 218 -16.23 0.03 0.45
C ILE A 218 -16.34 -1.24 1.29
N SER A 219 -17.06 -2.23 0.75
CA SER A 219 -17.19 -3.55 1.35
C SER A 219 -15.81 -4.25 1.43
N PRO A 220 -15.46 -4.87 2.59
CA PRO A 220 -14.22 -5.64 2.73
C PRO A 220 -14.05 -6.76 1.70
N GLN A 221 -15.16 -7.32 1.20
CA GLN A 221 -15.16 -8.36 0.16
C GLN A 221 -14.47 -7.91 -1.13
N LYS A 222 -14.42 -6.59 -1.41
CA LYS A 222 -13.70 -6.02 -2.57
C LYS A 222 -12.22 -6.42 -2.59
N TYR A 223 -11.64 -6.73 -1.43
CA TYR A 223 -10.21 -6.99 -1.27
C TYR A 223 -9.84 -8.48 -1.26
N GLU A 224 -10.82 -9.39 -1.35
CA GLU A 224 -10.57 -10.83 -1.26
C GLU A 224 -9.68 -11.35 -2.38
N ASP A 225 -9.91 -10.91 -3.61
CA ASP A 225 -9.10 -11.33 -4.76
C ASP A 225 -7.64 -10.86 -4.60
N ALA A 226 -7.40 -9.67 -4.04
CA ALA A 226 -6.04 -9.19 -3.76
C ALA A 226 -5.35 -10.04 -2.69
N LEU A 227 -6.07 -10.47 -1.64
CA LEU A 227 -5.53 -11.38 -0.63
C LEU A 227 -5.18 -12.75 -1.21
N GLU A 228 -6.01 -13.26 -2.13
CA GLU A 228 -5.76 -14.53 -2.82
C GLU A 228 -4.56 -14.43 -3.77
N ILE A 229 -4.38 -13.29 -4.45
CA ILE A 229 -3.18 -13.01 -5.28
C ILE A 229 -1.92 -13.01 -4.41
N LEU A 230 -1.92 -12.24 -3.32
CA LEU A 230 -0.76 -12.16 -2.43
C LEU A 230 -0.39 -13.52 -1.83
N LYS A 231 -1.40 -14.34 -1.52
CA LYS A 231 -1.18 -15.71 -1.06
C LYS A 231 -0.61 -16.60 -2.19
N GLY A 232 -1.16 -16.50 -3.39
CA GLY A 232 -0.70 -17.25 -4.57
C GLY A 232 0.73 -16.91 -4.98
N ASP A 233 1.12 -15.64 -4.85
CA ASP A 233 2.48 -15.15 -5.08
C ASP A 233 3.45 -15.51 -3.94
N GLY A 234 2.95 -16.10 -2.84
CA GLY A 234 3.74 -16.44 -1.65
C GLY A 234 4.15 -15.25 -0.79
N ALA A 235 3.63 -14.06 -1.07
CA ALA A 235 3.90 -12.84 -0.28
C ALA A 235 3.31 -12.94 1.14
N ILE A 236 2.19 -13.64 1.30
CA ILE A 236 1.56 -13.88 2.61
C ILE A 236 1.15 -15.34 2.79
N SER A 237 1.10 -15.80 4.05
CA SER A 237 0.56 -17.13 4.37
C SER A 237 -0.98 -17.11 4.49
N ALA A 238 -1.60 -18.29 4.44
CA ALA A 238 -3.04 -18.43 4.66
C ALA A 238 -3.50 -17.92 6.04
N LEU A 239 -2.65 -18.07 7.07
CA LEU A 239 -2.92 -17.55 8.41
C LEU A 239 -2.91 -16.02 8.42
N VAL A 240 -1.91 -15.40 7.79
CA VAL A 240 -1.82 -13.94 7.68
C VAL A 240 -3.02 -13.37 6.92
N ALA A 241 -3.41 -14.01 5.81
CA ALA A 241 -4.62 -13.62 5.08
C ALA A 241 -5.89 -13.75 5.94
N LYS A 242 -6.01 -14.81 6.75
CA LYS A 242 -7.13 -14.99 7.69
C LYS A 242 -7.16 -13.89 8.75
N THR A 243 -6.02 -13.50 9.30
CA THR A 243 -5.91 -12.39 10.26
C THR A 243 -6.35 -11.07 9.64
N ALA A 244 -5.85 -10.73 8.45
CA ALA A 244 -6.23 -9.50 7.76
C ALA A 244 -7.74 -9.43 7.46
N ARG A 245 -8.37 -10.55 7.12
CA ARG A 245 -9.84 -10.65 6.98
C ARG A 245 -10.57 -10.43 8.30
N GLY A 246 -10.06 -11.03 9.38
CA GLY A 246 -10.60 -10.85 10.72
C GLY A 246 -10.58 -9.38 11.14
N ASP A 247 -9.42 -8.73 10.99
CA ASP A 247 -9.27 -7.30 11.26
C ASP A 247 -10.23 -6.44 10.43
N ALA A 248 -10.42 -6.75 9.15
CA ALA A 248 -11.35 -6.02 8.29
C ALA A 248 -12.81 -6.20 8.67
N LYS A 249 -13.19 -7.39 9.12
CA LYS A 249 -14.57 -7.70 9.51
C LYS A 249 -14.91 -7.20 10.92
N GLU A 250 -14.00 -7.40 11.87
CA GLU A 250 -14.25 -7.18 13.29
C GLU A 250 -13.85 -5.79 13.76
N LYS A 251 -12.79 -5.22 13.17
CA LYS A 251 -12.21 -3.93 13.58
C LYS A 251 -12.41 -2.83 12.53
N ALA A 252 -13.05 -3.14 11.40
CA ALA A 252 -13.20 -2.25 10.26
C ALA A 252 -11.86 -1.64 9.79
N ILE A 253 -10.79 -2.45 9.83
CA ILE A 253 -9.45 -2.08 9.38
C ILE A 253 -9.29 -2.48 7.91
N HIS A 254 -8.72 -1.60 7.09
CA HIS A 254 -8.48 -1.93 5.70
C HIS A 254 -7.47 -3.10 5.58
N PRO A 255 -7.71 -4.17 4.79
CA PRO A 255 -6.81 -5.33 4.75
C PRO A 255 -5.37 -4.99 4.37
N GLY A 256 -5.17 -4.11 3.38
CA GLY A 256 -3.83 -3.63 3.02
C GLY A 256 -3.14 -2.87 4.15
N GLU A 257 -3.91 -2.17 4.99
CA GLU A 257 -3.40 -1.47 6.16
C GLU A 257 -2.93 -2.45 7.24
N SER A 258 -3.74 -3.47 7.55
CA SER A 258 -3.36 -4.55 8.46
C SER A 258 -2.06 -5.25 7.98
N LEU A 259 -1.97 -5.60 6.69
CA LEU A 259 -0.81 -6.30 6.14
C LEU A 259 0.47 -5.44 6.13
N LEU A 260 0.36 -4.15 5.78
CA LEU A 260 1.47 -3.20 5.83
C LEU A 260 1.97 -3.03 7.26
N LEU A 261 1.08 -2.78 8.22
CA LEU A 261 1.41 -2.60 9.64
C LEU A 261 2.03 -3.86 10.26
N MET A 262 1.65 -5.05 9.80
CA MET A 262 2.30 -6.32 10.18
C MET A 262 3.68 -6.52 9.53
N GLY A 263 4.12 -5.63 8.63
CA GLY A 263 5.37 -5.75 7.88
C GLY A 263 5.39 -6.97 6.96
N ARG A 264 4.23 -7.41 6.45
CA ARG A 264 4.11 -8.63 5.63
C ARG A 264 4.22 -8.36 4.15
N ILE A 265 3.88 -7.15 3.72
CA ILE A 265 3.93 -6.73 2.32
C ILE A 265 4.43 -5.29 2.24
N THR A 266 4.81 -4.89 1.03
CA THR A 266 5.09 -3.51 0.65
C THR A 266 3.85 -2.85 0.03
N VAL A 267 3.87 -1.51 -0.09
CA VAL A 267 2.79 -0.77 -0.77
C VAL A 267 2.64 -1.22 -2.22
N ALA A 268 3.77 -1.40 -2.92
CA ALA A 268 3.79 -1.87 -4.29
C ALA A 268 3.12 -3.25 -4.43
N GLN A 269 3.46 -4.21 -3.57
CA GLN A 269 2.82 -5.54 -3.59
C GLN A 269 1.30 -5.46 -3.39
N TRP A 270 0.83 -4.61 -2.49
CA TRP A 270 -0.61 -4.41 -2.28
C TRP A 270 -1.29 -3.83 -3.54
N CYS A 271 -0.74 -2.75 -4.08
CA CYS A 271 -1.30 -2.08 -5.25
C CYS A 271 -1.26 -2.97 -6.51
N ASP A 272 -0.19 -3.74 -6.70
CA ASP A 272 -0.08 -4.71 -7.79
C ASP A 272 -1.14 -5.83 -7.67
N ALA A 273 -1.38 -6.33 -6.46
CA ALA A 273 -2.43 -7.31 -6.21
C ALA A 273 -3.83 -6.71 -6.50
N MET A 274 -4.07 -5.47 -6.09
CA MET A 274 -5.32 -4.74 -6.39
C MET A 274 -5.52 -4.52 -7.89
N ALA A 275 -4.46 -4.19 -8.63
CA ALA A 275 -4.51 -4.03 -10.09
C ALA A 275 -4.78 -5.35 -10.82
N ARG A 276 -4.30 -6.47 -10.26
CA ARG A 276 -4.49 -7.82 -10.82
C ARG A 276 -5.84 -8.45 -10.45
N ALA A 277 -6.46 -8.04 -9.34
CA ALA A 277 -7.70 -8.63 -8.83
C ALA A 277 -8.85 -8.73 -9.86
N PRO A 278 -9.16 -7.69 -10.67
CA PRO A 278 -10.21 -7.79 -11.68
C PRO A 278 -9.98 -8.92 -12.72
N PHE A 279 -8.73 -9.28 -13.00
CA PHE A 279 -8.39 -10.29 -14.00
C PHE A 279 -8.55 -11.73 -13.47
N LEU A 280 -8.47 -11.94 -12.15
CA LEU A 280 -8.72 -13.27 -11.58
C LEU A 280 -10.15 -13.74 -11.80
N ASN A 281 -11.13 -12.82 -11.73
CA ASN A 281 -12.53 -13.16 -11.97
C ASN A 281 -12.75 -13.70 -13.38
N VAL A 282 -12.08 -13.14 -14.38
CA VAL A 282 -12.15 -13.61 -15.78
C VAL A 282 -11.58 -15.04 -15.92
N ILE A 283 -10.49 -15.35 -15.22
CA ILE A 283 -9.90 -16.71 -15.25
C ILE A 283 -10.82 -17.70 -14.52
N ARG A 284 -11.38 -17.32 -13.38
CA ARG A 284 -12.28 -18.17 -12.58
C ARG A 284 -13.58 -18.47 -13.31
N GLU A 285 -14.16 -17.51 -14.02
CA GLU A 285 -15.36 -17.73 -14.85
C GLU A 285 -15.09 -18.73 -15.98
N LYS A 286 -13.94 -18.61 -16.67
CA LYS A 286 -13.55 -19.54 -17.74
C LYS A 286 -13.26 -20.95 -17.22
N GLN A 287 -12.62 -21.07 -16.06
CA GLN A 287 -12.34 -22.38 -15.44
C GLN A 287 -13.58 -23.02 -14.80
N GLY A 288 -14.49 -22.22 -14.24
CA GLY A 288 -15.78 -22.67 -13.71
C GLY A 288 -16.66 -23.30 -14.80
N ALA A 289 -16.67 -22.72 -15.99
CA ALA A 289 -17.35 -23.29 -17.17
C ALA A 289 -16.77 -24.64 -17.62
N GLN A 290 -15.47 -24.88 -17.39
CA GLN A 290 -14.79 -26.13 -17.78
C GLN A 290 -14.77 -27.19 -16.66
N SER A 291 -14.98 -26.79 -15.41
CA SER A 291 -15.02 -27.66 -14.21
C SER A 291 -16.34 -28.44 -14.09
N GLY A 292 -17.47 -27.84 -14.50
CA GLY A 292 -18.79 -28.48 -14.44
C GLY A 292 -18.90 -29.79 -15.24
N SER A 293 -18.16 -29.92 -16.35
CA SER A 293 -18.18 -31.13 -17.17
C SER A 293 -17.38 -32.28 -16.56
N ARG A 294 -16.28 -31.99 -15.85
CA ARG A 294 -15.45 -33.02 -15.19
C ARG A 294 -16.13 -33.61 -13.95
N GLY A 295 -16.80 -32.78 -13.16
CA GLY A 295 -17.58 -33.27 -12.01
C GLY A 295 -18.75 -34.18 -12.42
N LEU A 296 -19.46 -33.81 -13.49
CA LEU A 296 -20.56 -34.62 -14.05
C LEU A 296 -20.06 -35.95 -14.61
N LEU A 297 -18.92 -35.97 -15.30
CA LEU A 297 -18.32 -37.19 -15.85
C LEU A 297 -17.90 -38.16 -14.75
N VAL A 298 -17.24 -37.66 -13.69
CA VAL A 298 -16.86 -38.51 -12.54
C VAL A 298 -18.10 -39.05 -11.83
N LEU A 299 -19.13 -38.22 -11.63
CA LEU A 299 -20.40 -38.66 -11.02
C LEU A 299 -21.09 -39.73 -11.87
N MET A 300 -21.13 -39.57 -13.20
CA MET A 300 -21.69 -40.55 -14.14
C MET A 300 -20.92 -41.87 -14.11
N VAL A 301 -19.58 -41.83 -14.04
CA VAL A 301 -18.75 -43.04 -13.91
C VAL A 301 -19.02 -43.76 -12.59
N VAL A 302 -19.12 -43.03 -11.48
CA VAL A 302 -19.43 -43.62 -10.16
C VAL A 302 -20.82 -44.24 -10.13
N ILE A 303 -21.83 -43.55 -10.68
CA ILE A 303 -23.20 -44.08 -10.79
C ILE A 303 -23.22 -45.33 -11.71
N GLY A 304 -22.51 -45.29 -12.84
CA GLY A 304 -22.41 -46.42 -13.76
C GLY A 304 -21.76 -47.65 -13.13
N LEU A 305 -20.68 -47.45 -12.37
CA LEU A 305 -20.01 -48.53 -11.63
C LEU A 305 -20.91 -49.09 -10.53
N ALA A 306 -21.63 -48.24 -9.79
CA ALA A 306 -22.59 -48.68 -8.77
C ALA A 306 -23.76 -49.48 -9.38
N ALA A 307 -24.29 -49.05 -10.52
CA ALA A 307 -25.34 -49.75 -11.24
C ALA A 307 -24.86 -51.10 -11.80
N ALA A 308 -23.64 -51.16 -12.35
CA ALA A 308 -23.03 -52.40 -12.81
C ALA A 308 -22.79 -53.38 -11.65
N ALA A 309 -22.27 -52.90 -10.52
CA ALA A 309 -22.09 -53.70 -9.32
C ALA A 309 -23.43 -54.25 -8.79
N TRP A 310 -24.48 -53.42 -8.76
CA TRP A 310 -25.82 -53.85 -8.38
C TRP A 310 -26.39 -54.91 -9.34
N TYR A 311 -26.22 -54.72 -10.65
CA TYR A 311 -26.67 -55.67 -11.67
C TYR A 311 -25.95 -57.02 -11.55
N PHE A 312 -24.62 -57.02 -11.41
CA PHE A 312 -23.84 -58.24 -11.22
C PHE A 312 -24.21 -58.96 -9.92
N ARG A 313 -24.42 -58.21 -8.83
CA ARG A 313 -24.84 -58.78 -7.55
C ARG A 313 -26.21 -59.46 -7.64
N ARG A 314 -27.13 -58.88 -8.39
CA ARG A 314 -28.45 -59.46 -8.67
C ARG A 314 -28.37 -60.71 -9.56
N GLN A 315 -27.45 -60.76 -10.53
CA GLN A 315 -27.27 -61.94 -11.37
C GLN A 315 -26.61 -63.12 -10.63
N LEU A 316 -25.75 -62.83 -9.65
CA LEU A 316 -25.04 -63.85 -8.88
C LEU A 316 -25.85 -64.41 -7.70
N GLY A 317 -27.07 -63.92 -7.45
CA GLY A 317 -27.95 -64.43 -6.39
C GLY A 317 -27.39 -64.26 -4.97
N ILE A 318 -26.52 -63.27 -4.77
CA ILE A 318 -25.91 -63.00 -3.46
C ILE A 318 -26.87 -62.10 -2.67
N ASP A 319 -27.87 -62.71 -2.04
CA ASP A 319 -28.67 -62.09 -1.00
C ASP A 319 -27.89 -62.12 0.33
N LEU A 320 -27.90 -61.00 1.05
CA LEU A 320 -27.40 -60.88 2.43
C LEU A 320 -28.59 -60.98 3.39
#